data_AF-A0A0G1AZE7-F1
#
_entry.id   AF-A0A0G1AZE7-F1
#
_cell.length_a   1.000
_cell.length_b   1.000
_cell.length_c   1.000
_cell.angle_alpha   90.00
_cell.angle_beta   90.00
_cell.angle_gamma   90.00
#
_symmetry.space_group_name_H-M   'P 1'
#
loop_
_entity.id
_entity.type
_entity.pdbx_description
1 polymer ?
#
loop_
_entity_poly.entity_id
_entity_poly.type
_entity_poly.pdbx_seq_one_letter_code
_entity_poly.pdbx_strand_id
1 'polypeptide(L)' 'MKHFLSYDSAREMKDYVVKLLQTEGYSTEYLKIEIVRDKRGFFIEASSETDPQMVTRFKHLLRERLRTLRSALNLTI' A
#
# COMPACT_ATOMS: atom_id res chain seq x y z
N MET A 1 -5.46 9.12 -7.75
CA MET A 1 -4.37 10.00 -7.29
C MET A 1 -3.25 9.12 -6.73
N LYS A 2 -2.01 9.25 -7.21
CA LYS A 2 -0.85 8.47 -6.71
C LYS A 2 -0.35 9.11 -5.41
N HIS A 3 0.01 8.29 -4.43
CA HIS A 3 0.63 8.75 -3.19
C HIS A 3 2.13 8.53 -3.27
N PHE A 4 2.89 9.63 -3.25
CA PHE A 4 4.34 9.59 -3.33
C PHE A 4 4.96 9.48 -1.93
N LEU A 5 5.96 8.63 -1.82
CA LEU A 5 6.69 8.25 -0.60
C LEU A 5 8.20 8.23 -0.90
N SER A 6 9.03 8.20 0.14
CA SER A 6 10.40 7.71 0.01
C SER A 6 10.40 6.21 -0.30
N TYR A 7 11.51 5.69 -0.82
CA TYR A 7 11.61 4.26 -1.13
C TYR A 7 11.43 3.38 0.12
N ASP A 8 12.08 3.76 1.23
CA ASP A 8 12.01 3.00 2.49
C ASP A 8 10.59 3.01 3.06
N SER A 9 9.92 4.18 3.07
CA SER A 9 8.52 4.26 3.48
C SER A 9 7.59 3.45 2.56
N ALA A 10 7.84 3.42 1.25
CA ALA A 10 7.05 2.59 0.33
C ALA A 10 7.25 1.09 0.61
N ARG A 11 8.48 0.68 0.93
CA ARG A 11 8.81 -0.71 1.29
C ARG A 11 8.13 -1.14 2.59
N GLU A 12 8.27 -0.34 3.64
CA GLU A 12 7.62 -0.60 4.93
C GLU A 12 6.10 -0.64 4.80
N MET A 13 5.52 0.31 4.06
CA MET A 13 4.08 0.39 3.82
C MET A 13 3.57 -0.84 3.06
N LYS A 14 4.30 -1.27 2.03
CA LYS A 14 4.00 -2.49 1.28
C LYS A 14 3.94 -3.69 2.22
N ASP A 15 5.00 -3.90 3.00
CA ASP A 15 5.11 -5.06 3.88
C ASP A 15 4.03 -5.05 4.98
N TYR A 16 3.71 -3.86 5.52
CA TYR A 16 2.63 -3.69 6.49
C TYR A 16 1.26 -4.06 5.91
N VAL A 17 0.92 -3.55 4.72
CA VAL A 17 -0.39 -3.81 4.10
C VAL A 17 -0.52 -5.27 3.67
N VAL A 18 0.56 -5.91 3.19
CA VAL A 18 0.57 -7.35 2.89
C VAL A 18 0.26 -8.17 4.12
N LYS A 19 0.89 -7.86 5.27
CA LYS A 19 0.60 -8.54 6.53
C LYS A 19 -0.87 -8.37 6.93
N LEU A 20 -1.44 -7.17 6.79
CA LEU A 20 -2.85 -6.94 7.09
C LEU A 20 -3.78 -7.80 6.22
N LEU A 21 -3.51 -7.88 4.91
CA LEU A 21 -4.28 -8.76 4.02
C LEU A 21 -4.22 -10.23 4.45
N GLN A 22 -3.04 -10.71 4.81
CA GLN A 22 -2.86 -12.07 5.28
C GLN A 22 -3.63 -12.32 6.59
N THR A 23 -3.67 -11.35 7.51
CA THR A 23 -4.48 -11.44 8.74
C THR A 23 -5.98 -11.43 8.48
N GLU A 24 -6.42 -10.85 7.37
CA GLU A 24 -7.83 -10.90 6.92
C GLU A 24 -8.18 -12.22 6.19
N GLY A 25 -7.21 -13.12 6.01
CA GLY A 25 -7.41 -14.43 5.38
C GLY A 25 -7.23 -14.44 3.86
N TYR A 26 -6.74 -13.35 3.25
CA TYR A 26 -6.44 -13.32 1.82
C TYR A 26 -5.15 -14.11 1.52
N SER A 27 -5.20 -14.99 0.51
CA SER A 27 -4.00 -15.58 -0.07
C SER A 27 -3.29 -14.56 -0.96
N THR A 28 -2.09 -14.14 -0.58
CA THR A 28 -1.32 -13.13 -1.33
C THR A 28 -0.43 -13.72 -2.42
N GLU A 29 -0.55 -15.01 -2.73
CA GLU A 29 0.29 -15.72 -3.71
C GLU A 29 0.22 -15.07 -5.11
N TYR A 30 -0.98 -14.66 -5.52
CA TYR A 30 -1.21 -14.02 -6.82
C TYR A 30 -1.16 -12.49 -6.78
N LEU A 31 -0.78 -11.90 -5.63
CA LEU A 31 -0.70 -10.45 -5.48
C LEU A 31 0.66 -9.96 -5.95
N LYS A 32 0.70 -9.33 -7.11
CA LYS A 32 1.90 -8.64 -7.60
C LYS A 32 1.90 -7.21 -7.06
N ILE A 33 2.98 -6.82 -6.38
CA ILE A 33 3.15 -5.47 -5.84
C ILE A 33 4.49 -4.92 -6.26
N GLU A 34 4.48 -3.73 -6.86
CA GLU A 34 5.66 -3.04 -7.36
C GLU A 34 5.80 -1.66 -6.70
N ILE A 35 7.04 -1.28 -6.38
CA ILE A 35 7.39 0.07 -5.96
C ILE A 35 7.97 0.78 -7.17
N VAL A 36 7.18 1.69 -7.74
CA VAL A 36 7.51 2.37 -9.00
C VAL A 36 8.09 3.75 -8.70
N ARG A 37 9.19 4.08 -9.37
CA ARG A 37 9.83 5.40 -9.27
C ARG A 37 9.20 6.36 -10.29
N ASP A 38 8.85 7.55 -9.83
CA ASP A 38 8.43 8.70 -10.63
C ASP A 38 9.38 9.90 -10.37
N LYS A 39 9.26 10.97 -11.16
CA LYS A 39 9.96 12.24 -10.92
C LYS A 39 9.65 12.84 -9.55
N ARG A 40 8.46 12.54 -8.99
CA ARG A 40 8.00 13.06 -7.69
C ARG A 40 8.35 12.20 -6.48
N GLY A 41 8.91 11.00 -6.67
CA GLY A 41 9.18 10.05 -5.60
C GLY A 41 8.77 8.63 -5.97
N PHE A 42 8.49 7.79 -4.98
CA PHE A 42 8.09 6.40 -5.18
C PHE A 42 6.61 6.21 -4.86
N PHE A 43 5.94 5.30 -5.55
CA PHE A 43 4.55 4.94 -5.25
C PHE A 43 4.36 3.43 -5.44
N ILE A 44 3.30 2.90 -4.83
CA ILE A 44 3.04 1.45 -4.82
C ILE A 44 1.93 1.14 -5.83
N GLU A 45 2.19 0.21 -6.74
CA GLU A 45 1.19 -0.39 -7.61
C GLU A 45 0.94 -1.84 -7.23
N ALA A 46 -0.31 -2.26 -7.33
CA ALA A 46 -0.71 -3.64 -7.07
C ALA A 46 -1.62 -4.13 -8.21
N SER A 47 -1.37 -5.36 -8.64
CA SER A 47 -2.13 -6.09 -9.66
C SER A 47 -2.23 -7.57 -9.29
N SER A 48 -3.23 -8.24 -9.84
CA SER A 48 -3.47 -9.68 -9.75
C SER A 48 -4.29 -10.06 -10.97
N GLU A 49 -3.89 -11.13 -11.64
CA GLU A 49 -4.61 -11.66 -12.80
C GLU A 49 -5.80 -12.51 -12.38
N THR A 50 -5.73 -13.12 -11.19
CA THR A 50 -6.70 -14.10 -10.72
C THR A 50 -7.69 -13.54 -9.68
N ASP A 51 -7.30 -12.50 -8.94
CA ASP A 51 -8.13 -11.93 -7.88
C ASP A 51 -8.07 -10.38 -7.84
N PRO A 52 -8.96 -9.72 -8.61
CA PRO A 52 -9.11 -8.27 -8.58
C PRO A 52 -9.64 -7.71 -7.25
N GLN A 53 -10.33 -8.53 -6.44
CA GLN A 53 -10.88 -8.10 -5.15
C GLN A 53 -9.76 -7.90 -4.14
N MET A 54 -8.79 -8.81 -4.10
CA MET A 54 -7.58 -8.67 -3.29
C MET A 54 -6.81 -7.39 -3.64
N VAL A 55 -6.67 -7.05 -4.93
CA VAL A 55 -6.02 -5.79 -5.35
C VAL A 55 -6.80 -4.57 -4.85
N THR A 56 -8.13 -4.65 -4.91
CA THR A 56 -9.00 -3.59 -4.41
C THR A 56 -8.84 -3.44 -2.89
N ARG A 57 -8.80 -4.55 -2.15
CA ARG A 57 -8.58 -4.56 -0.71
C ARG A 57 -7.21 -4.03 -0.33
N PHE A 58 -6.15 -4.44 -1.03
CA PHE A 58 -4.79 -3.90 -0.87
C PHE A 58 -4.79 -2.37 -1.00
N LYS A 59 -5.37 -1.86 -2.10
CA LYS A 59 -5.43 -0.41 -2.38
C LYS A 59 -6.23 0.33 -1.31
N HIS A 60 -7.29 -0.28 -0.78
CA HIS A 60 -8.07 0.30 0.31
C HIS A 60 -7.24 0.41 1.60
N LEU A 61 -6.63 -0.69 2.05
CA LEU A 61 -5.80 -0.73 3.26
C LEU A 61 -4.60 0.23 3.18
N LEU A 62 -3.98 0.31 2.00
CA LEU A 62 -2.90 1.27 1.74
C LEU A 62 -3.37 2.72 1.92
N ARG A 63 -4.55 3.08 1.39
CA ARG A 63 -5.11 4.43 1.52
C ARG A 63 -5.45 4.75 2.97
N GLU A 64 -6.06 3.83 3.70
CA GLU A 64 -6.38 4.01 5.12
C GLU A 64 -5.11 4.23 5.93
N ARG A 65 -4.07 3.42 5.73
CA ARG A 65 -2.79 3.60 6.43
C ARG A 65 -2.16 4.97 6.13
N LEU A 66 -2.16 5.40 4.88
CA LEU A 66 -1.67 6.71 4.48
C LEU A 66 -2.48 7.84 5.12
N ARG A 67 -3.80 7.68 5.22
CA ARG A 67 -4.69 8.64 5.89
C ARG A 67 -4.39 8.73 7.39
N THR A 68 -4.21 7.59 8.06
CA THR A 68 -3.84 7.54 9.49
C THR A 68 -2.51 8.24 9.73
N LEU A 69 -1.48 7.96 8.92
CA LEU A 69 -0.17 8.59 9.07
C LEU A 69 -0.23 10.11 8.85
N ARG A 70 -0.96 10.57 7.83
CA ARG A 70 -1.17 12.01 7.60
C ARG A 70 -1.90 12.65 8.77
N SER A 71 -2.92 11.98 9.31
CA SER A 71 -3.64 12.47 10.48
C SER A 71 -2.73 12.56 11.70
N ALA A 72 -1.91 11.54 11.97
CA ALA A 72 -0.99 11.52 13.10
C ALA A 72 0.05 12.65 13.01
N LEU A 73 0.59 12.92 11.82
CA LEU A 73 1.51 14.03 11.58
C LEU A 73 0.83 15.39 11.80
N ASN A 74 -0.42 15.55 11.35
CA ASN A 74 -1.19 16.78 11.55
C ASN A 74 -1.69 16.98 13.00
N LEU A 75 -1.68 15.93 13.82
CA LEU A 75 -2.04 15.98 15.24
C LEU A 75 -0.84 16.33 16.14
N THR A 76 0.34 16.52 15.56
CA THR A 76 1.51 17.04 16.27
C THR A 76 1.53 18.57 16.10
N ILE A 77 0.70 19.27 16.89
CA ILE A 77 0.74 20.74 17.08
C ILE A 77 0.99 21.00 18.57
#